data_AF-A0A9D5RE50-F1
#
_entry.id   AF-A0A9D5RE50-F1
#
_cell.length_a   1.000
_cell.length_b   1.000
_cell.length_c   1.000
_cell.angle_alpha   90.00
_cell.angle_beta   90.00
_cell.angle_gamma   90.00
#
_symmetry.space_group_name_H-M   'P 1'
#
loop_
_entity.id
_entity.type
_entity.pdbx_description
1 polymer ?
#
loop_
_entity_poly.entity_id
_entity_poly.type
_entity_poly.pdbx_seq_one_letter_code
_entity_poly.pdbx_strand_id
1 'polypeptide(L)'
;MAYCVNCGAKIVEGAKFCANCGKQVGVNENYEQKRKESYDGEVHKCPHCGEVLKAFETVCPTCNFELREVKSSNAVKDLAEKLQNVISQEQRINIIKNFPIPNTKEDIFEFILLASSNFDADYYVSHLKENDESDAWLSKIEQAYKKGLLSLKNEQDIKKLKEIYFEIKSKIKKVKFNKKGITVLGVFLIFLGTILSVVFYWSYLFAIVGMWILIGKHIINKRSK
;
A
#
# COMPACT_ATOMS: atom_id res chain seq x y z
N MET A 1 -25.12 -49.54 46.22
CA MET A 1 -25.84 -48.25 46.39
C MET A 1 -24.83 -47.11 46.29
N ALA A 2 -25.01 -46.20 45.33
CA ALA A 2 -24.09 -45.07 45.10
C ALA A 2 -24.65 -43.76 45.68
N TYR A 3 -23.77 -42.85 46.10
CA TYR A 3 -24.13 -41.53 46.65
C TYR A 3 -23.43 -40.42 45.85
N CYS A 4 -24.09 -39.27 45.71
CA CYS A 4 -23.57 -38.14 44.94
C CYS A 4 -22.37 -37.51 45.62
N VAL A 5 -21.23 -37.46 44.92
CA VAL A 5 -19.98 -36.86 45.41
C VAL A 5 -20.09 -35.36 45.71
N ASN A 6 -21.08 -34.68 45.13
CA ASN A 6 -21.24 -33.24 45.31
C ASN A 6 -22.18 -32.85 46.46
N CYS A 7 -23.22 -33.64 46.74
CA CYS A 7 -24.25 -33.26 47.73
C CYS A 7 -24.65 -34.38 48.68
N GLY A 8 -24.01 -35.55 48.61
CA GLY A 8 -24.26 -36.69 49.51
C GLY A 8 -25.59 -37.43 49.32
N ALA A 9 -26.46 -36.99 48.40
CA ALA A 9 -27.75 -37.61 48.17
C ALA A 9 -27.61 -39.02 47.56
N LYS A 10 -28.48 -39.94 47.95
CA LYS A 10 -28.51 -41.31 47.39
C LYS A 10 -28.90 -41.26 45.93
N ILE A 11 -28.13 -41.94 45.08
CA ILE A 11 -28.38 -42.00 43.64
C ILE A 11 -29.18 -43.25 43.32
N VAL A 12 -30.22 -43.08 42.50
CA VAL A 12 -31.02 -44.18 41.95
C VAL A 12 -30.17 -44.95 40.92
N GLU A 13 -30.23 -46.28 40.94
CA GLU A 13 -29.45 -47.12 40.01
C GLU A 13 -29.77 -46.77 38.55
N GLY A 14 -28.72 -46.53 37.75
CA GLY A 14 -28.83 -46.11 36.35
C GLY A 14 -29.06 -44.61 36.11
N ALA A 15 -29.17 -43.78 37.17
CA ALA A 15 -29.36 -42.34 36.99
C ALA A 15 -28.11 -41.66 36.43
N LYS A 16 -28.27 -40.93 35.31
CA LYS A 16 -27.19 -40.16 34.66
C LYS A 16 -26.89 -38.85 35.40
N PHE A 17 -27.84 -38.32 36.18
CA PHE A 17 -27.70 -37.08 36.93
C PHE A 17 -28.27 -37.23 38.34
N CYS A 18 -27.72 -36.50 39.30
CA CYS A 18 -28.22 -36.44 40.66
C CYS A 18 -29.56 -35.70 40.68
N ALA A 19 -30.63 -36.38 41.11
CA ALA A 19 -31.97 -35.79 41.18
C ALA A 19 -32.09 -34.62 42.17
N ASN A 20 -31.16 -34.51 43.14
CA ASN A 20 -31.20 -33.46 44.15
C ASN A 20 -30.42 -32.18 43.75
N CYS A 21 -29.29 -32.32 43.07
CA CYS A 21 -28.41 -31.17 42.75
C CYS A 21 -28.08 -31.01 41.26
N GLY A 22 -28.55 -31.91 40.40
CA GLY A 22 -28.36 -31.86 38.96
C GLY A 22 -26.98 -32.29 38.44
N LYS A 23 -25.98 -32.56 39.31
CA LYS A 23 -24.63 -32.95 38.85
C LYS A 23 -24.64 -34.35 38.22
N GLN A 24 -23.92 -34.52 37.10
CA GLN A 24 -23.83 -35.79 36.39
C GLN A 24 -23.15 -36.86 37.26
N VAL A 25 -23.73 -38.06 37.27
CA VAL A 25 -23.23 -39.21 38.03
C VAL A 25 -22.35 -40.06 37.12
N GLY A 26 -21.16 -40.45 37.59
CA GLY A 26 -20.28 -41.38 36.86
C GLY A 26 -19.22 -40.71 35.97
N VAL A 27 -19.01 -39.40 36.08
CA VAL A 27 -17.86 -38.73 35.47
C VAL A 27 -16.73 -38.72 36.49
N ASN A 28 -15.70 -39.55 36.29
CA ASN A 28 -14.41 -39.36 36.95
C ASN A 28 -13.91 -37.97 36.57
N GLU A 29 -13.67 -37.12 37.58
CA GLU A 29 -13.31 -35.71 37.44
C GLU A 29 -11.89 -35.52 36.89
N ASN A 30 -11.68 -35.85 35.62
CA ASN A 30 -10.51 -35.48 34.83
C ASN A 30 -10.87 -35.13 33.37
N TYR A 31 -12.06 -34.55 33.18
CA TYR A 31 -12.29 -33.73 32.00
C TYR A 31 -12.24 -32.28 32.45
N GLU A 32 -11.02 -31.73 32.44
CA GLU A 32 -10.85 -30.33 32.09
C GLU A 32 -11.63 -30.10 30.78
N GLN A 33 -12.88 -29.65 30.87
CA GLN A 33 -13.45 -28.83 29.81
C GLN A 33 -12.69 -27.50 29.83
N LYS A 34 -11.41 -27.55 29.43
CA LYS A 34 -10.74 -26.38 28.89
C LYS A 34 -11.56 -25.99 27.67
N ARG A 35 -12.31 -24.90 27.80
CA ARG A 35 -12.65 -24.09 26.63
C ARG A 35 -11.32 -23.91 25.89
N LYS A 36 -11.16 -24.51 24.71
CA LYS A 36 -10.03 -24.22 23.82
C LYS A 36 -10.25 -22.81 23.30
N GLU A 37 -10.05 -21.82 24.16
CA GLU A 37 -9.83 -20.45 23.72
C GLU A 37 -8.46 -20.48 23.05
N SER A 38 -8.43 -20.54 21.73
CA SER A 38 -7.22 -20.19 21.00
C SER A 38 -7.06 -18.68 21.12
N TYR A 39 -6.17 -18.26 22.01
CA TYR A 39 -5.71 -16.88 22.02
C TYR A 39 -4.82 -16.71 20.78
N ASP A 40 -5.29 -15.93 19.82
CA ASP A 40 -4.52 -15.55 18.63
C ASP A 40 -3.82 -14.22 18.93
N GLY A 41 -2.49 -14.22 18.94
CA GLY A 41 -1.67 -13.04 19.18
C GLY A 41 -0.46 -13.27 20.10
N GLU A 42 0.62 -12.55 19.81
CA GLU A 42 1.82 -12.51 20.65
C GLU A 42 1.77 -11.28 21.59
N VAL A 43 2.16 -11.46 22.85
CA VAL A 43 2.30 -10.35 23.81
C VAL A 43 3.78 -10.00 23.95
N HIS A 44 4.15 -8.80 23.51
CA HIS A 44 5.52 -8.29 23.66
C HIS A 44 5.70 -7.66 25.04
N LYS A 45 6.71 -8.13 25.79
CA LYS A 45 7.02 -7.64 27.14
C LYS A 45 8.44 -7.08 27.23
N CYS A 46 8.64 -6.10 28.10
CA CYS A 46 9.95 -5.56 28.41
C CYS A 46 10.82 -6.67 29.04
N PRO A 47 12.02 -6.95 28.48
CA PRO A 47 12.90 -7.99 29.01
C PRO A 47 13.52 -7.61 30.37
N HIS A 48 13.51 -6.32 30.73
CA HIS A 48 14.08 -5.82 31.98
C HIS A 48 13.08 -5.81 33.14
N CYS A 49 11.82 -5.41 32.92
CA CYS A 49 10.83 -5.26 34.01
C CYS A 49 9.51 -6.02 33.81
N GLY A 50 9.26 -6.62 32.64
CA GLY A 50 8.04 -7.39 32.37
C GLY A 50 6.80 -6.57 31.97
N GLU A 51 6.91 -5.25 31.86
CA GLU A 51 5.84 -4.36 31.34
C GLU A 51 5.36 -4.81 29.96
N VAL A 52 4.06 -4.70 29.68
CA VAL A 52 3.52 -4.98 28.35
C VAL A 52 3.81 -3.78 27.44
N LEU A 53 4.57 -4.02 26.39
CA LEU A 53 4.98 -2.97 25.46
C LEU A 53 3.90 -2.73 24.41
N LYS A 54 3.68 -1.47 24.07
CA LYS A 54 2.84 -1.10 22.92
C LYS A 54 3.65 -1.15 21.62
N ALA A 55 2.91 -1.22 20.51
CA ALA A 55 3.41 -1.00 19.16
C ALA A 55 4.44 0.14 19.07
N PHE A 56 5.62 -0.15 18.50
CA PHE A 56 6.68 0.81 18.22
C PHE A 56 7.33 1.48 19.44
N GLU A 57 7.15 0.94 20.65
CA GLU A 57 7.95 1.39 21.80
C GLU A 57 9.40 0.96 21.62
N THR A 58 10.30 1.94 21.49
CA THR A 58 11.76 1.72 21.46
C THR A 58 12.40 1.81 22.84
N VAL A 59 11.64 2.31 23.82
CA VAL A 59 12.05 2.44 25.21
C VAL A 59 10.87 2.05 26.08
N CYS A 60 11.11 1.18 27.08
CA CYS A 60 10.08 0.79 28.02
C CYS A 60 9.61 2.02 28.84
N PRO A 61 8.30 2.34 28.85
CA PRO A 61 7.78 3.53 29.54
C PRO A 61 7.91 3.45 31.07
N THR A 62 8.05 2.24 31.61
CA THR A 62 8.08 1.99 33.06
C THR A 62 9.49 1.96 33.63
N CYS A 63 10.45 1.32 32.95
CA CYS A 63 11.82 1.16 33.46
C CYS A 63 12.91 1.81 32.60
N ASN A 64 12.52 2.53 31.55
CA ASN A 64 13.42 3.26 30.66
C ASN A 64 14.48 2.40 29.94
N PHE A 65 14.25 1.08 29.85
CA PHE A 65 15.12 0.15 29.13
C PHE A 65 14.96 0.32 27.62
N GLU A 66 16.08 0.48 26.91
CA GLU A 66 16.13 0.63 25.45
C GLU A 66 16.00 -0.73 24.75
N LEU A 67 15.01 -0.87 23.87
CA LEU A 67 14.70 -2.10 23.15
C LEU A 67 15.48 -2.12 21.84
N ARG A 68 16.53 -2.96 21.77
CA ARG A 68 17.45 -3.02 20.61
C ARG A 68 17.12 -4.07 19.56
N GLU A 69 16.37 -5.12 19.92
CA GLU A 69 16.00 -6.21 19.03
C GLU A 69 14.48 -6.30 18.86
N VAL A 70 13.90 -5.40 18.07
CA VAL A 70 12.52 -5.54 17.63
C VAL A 70 12.52 -6.50 16.45
N LYS A 71 12.06 -7.74 16.65
CA LYS A 71 11.84 -8.68 15.55
C LYS A 71 10.78 -8.07 14.62
N SER A 72 11.17 -7.74 13.38
CA SER A 72 10.24 -7.33 12.34
C SER A 72 9.15 -8.39 12.18
N SER A 73 7.94 -8.00 11.78
CA SER A 73 6.88 -8.96 11.52
C SER A 73 7.34 -10.03 10.51
N ASN A 74 7.11 -11.31 10.85
CA ASN A 74 7.51 -12.42 9.98
C ASN A 74 6.85 -12.29 8.59
N ALA A 75 5.60 -11.80 8.53
CA ALA A 75 4.85 -11.66 7.29
C ALA A 75 5.49 -10.66 6.29
N VAL A 76 5.95 -9.49 6.77
CA VAL A 76 6.56 -8.47 5.91
C VAL A 76 7.97 -8.90 5.50
N LYS A 77 8.72 -9.55 6.40
CA LYS A 77 10.03 -10.13 6.08
C LYS A 77 9.92 -11.22 5.02
N ASP A 78 8.96 -12.13 5.17
CA ASP A 78 8.71 -13.21 4.20
C ASP A 78 8.33 -12.66 2.82
N LEU A 79 7.55 -11.56 2.77
CA LEU A 79 7.25 -10.89 1.50
C LEU A 79 8.52 -10.36 0.84
N ALA A 80 9.36 -9.64 1.60
CA ALA A 80 10.59 -9.05 1.07
C ALA A 80 11.54 -10.15 0.53
N GLU A 81 11.70 -11.24 1.27
CA GLU A 81 12.51 -12.38 0.85
C GLU A 81 11.94 -13.06 -0.40
N LYS A 82 10.63 -13.28 -0.47
CA LYS A 82 9.97 -13.82 -1.67
C LYS A 82 10.21 -12.95 -2.89
N LEU A 83 10.15 -11.63 -2.75
CA LEU A 83 10.38 -10.71 -3.86
C LEU A 83 11.84 -10.68 -4.32
N GLN A 84 12.80 -10.86 -3.41
CA GLN A 84 14.23 -10.93 -3.76
C GLN A 84 14.58 -12.17 -4.58
N ASN A 85 13.90 -13.29 -4.31
CA ASN A 85 14.19 -14.57 -4.96
C ASN A 85 13.47 -14.76 -6.31
N VAL A 86 12.67 -13.78 -6.76
CA VAL A 86 11.87 -13.89 -7.98
C VAL A 86 12.46 -13.03 -9.08
N ILE A 87 12.70 -13.66 -10.23
CA ILE A 87 13.32 -13.04 -11.41
C ILE A 87 12.28 -12.41 -12.34
N SER A 88 11.09 -13.02 -12.45
CA SER A 88 10.05 -12.55 -13.37
C SER A 88 9.25 -11.37 -12.80
N GLN A 89 9.14 -10.28 -13.56
CA GLN A 89 8.32 -9.12 -13.22
C GLN A 89 6.85 -9.49 -13.00
N GLU A 90 6.30 -10.37 -13.85
CA GLU A 90 4.91 -10.81 -13.71
C GLU A 90 4.69 -11.58 -12.41
N GLN A 91 5.64 -12.44 -12.03
CA GLN A 91 5.58 -13.17 -10.77
C GLN A 91 5.69 -12.22 -9.56
N ARG A 92 6.58 -11.22 -9.62
CA ARG A 92 6.70 -10.19 -8.57
C ARG A 92 5.39 -9.42 -8.41
N ILE A 93 4.80 -8.95 -9.51
CA ILE A 93 3.51 -8.26 -9.51
C ILE A 93 2.42 -9.15 -8.88
N ASN A 94 2.34 -10.42 -9.27
CA ASN A 94 1.35 -11.35 -8.74
C ASN A 94 1.54 -11.61 -7.23
N ILE A 95 2.78 -11.71 -6.75
CA ILE A 95 3.08 -11.84 -5.33
C ILE A 95 2.61 -10.60 -4.58
N ILE A 96 2.93 -9.39 -5.07
CA ILE A 96 2.52 -8.13 -4.44
C ILE A 96 0.99 -8.03 -4.39
N LYS A 97 0.30 -8.25 -5.52
CA LYS A 97 -1.15 -8.11 -5.61
C LYS A 97 -1.91 -9.06 -4.69
N ASN A 98 -1.42 -10.30 -4.57
CA ASN A 98 -2.07 -11.35 -3.78
C ASN A 98 -1.59 -11.40 -2.32
N PHE A 99 -0.56 -10.64 -1.94
CA PHE A 99 -0.10 -10.62 -0.56
C PHE A 99 -1.21 -10.10 0.38
N PRO A 100 -1.57 -10.83 1.45
CA PRO A 100 -2.61 -10.37 2.37
C PRO A 100 -2.13 -9.16 3.18
N ILE A 101 -2.97 -8.14 3.34
CA ILE A 101 -2.62 -7.06 4.28
C ILE A 101 -2.63 -7.65 5.69
N PRO A 102 -1.59 -7.48 6.50
CA PRO A 102 -1.56 -7.92 7.90
C PRO A 102 -2.67 -7.31 8.77
N ASN A 103 -2.88 -7.86 9.96
CA ASN A 103 -3.98 -7.45 10.87
C ASN A 103 -3.51 -6.60 12.06
N THR A 104 -2.26 -6.72 12.49
CA THR A 104 -1.75 -5.99 13.66
C THR A 104 -1.48 -4.53 13.31
N LYS A 105 -1.49 -3.65 14.31
CA LYS A 105 -1.16 -2.24 14.11
C LYS A 105 0.25 -2.10 13.54
N GLU A 106 1.19 -2.82 14.14
CA GLU A 106 2.61 -2.85 13.80
C GLU A 106 2.80 -3.25 12.35
N ASP A 107 2.23 -4.38 11.94
CA ASP A 107 2.41 -4.92 10.61
C ASP A 107 1.75 -4.05 9.53
N ILE A 108 0.62 -3.38 9.83
CA ILE A 108 0.00 -2.43 8.89
C ILE A 108 0.94 -1.26 8.61
N PHE A 109 1.59 -0.72 9.66
CA PHE A 109 2.53 0.38 9.52
C PHE A 109 3.85 -0.06 8.86
N GLU A 110 4.40 -1.22 9.23
CA GLU A 110 5.57 -1.79 8.54
C GLU A 110 5.26 -2.03 7.06
N PHE A 111 4.11 -2.61 6.76
CA PHE A 111 3.70 -2.91 5.39
C PHE A 111 3.51 -1.63 4.57
N ILE A 112 2.82 -0.61 5.08
CA ILE A 112 2.62 0.63 4.32
C ILE A 112 3.93 1.36 4.11
N LEU A 113 4.87 1.35 5.07
CA LEU A 113 6.20 1.94 4.91
C LEU A 113 7.02 1.19 3.85
N LEU A 114 7.03 -0.15 3.90
CA LEU A 114 7.68 -0.98 2.89
C LEU A 114 7.10 -0.70 1.50
N ALA A 115 5.77 -0.75 1.36
CA ALA A 115 5.11 -0.52 0.09
C ALA A 115 5.37 0.91 -0.43
N SER A 116 5.39 1.91 0.46
CA SER A 116 5.70 3.30 0.10
C SER A 116 7.14 3.46 -0.40
N SER A 117 8.09 2.72 0.18
CA SER A 117 9.49 2.76 -0.26
C SER A 117 9.73 2.08 -1.61
N ASN A 118 8.91 1.09 -1.97
CA ASN A 118 8.99 0.40 -3.26
C ASN A 118 8.13 1.05 -4.35
N PHE A 119 7.22 1.95 -3.98
CA PHE A 119 6.36 2.65 -4.93
C PHE A 119 7.08 3.81 -5.62
N ASP A 120 7.12 3.80 -6.95
CA ASP A 120 7.64 4.91 -7.75
C ASP A 120 6.51 5.71 -8.40
N ALA A 121 6.35 6.96 -7.95
CA ALA A 121 5.33 7.87 -8.46
C ALA A 121 5.60 8.36 -9.90
N ASP A 122 6.86 8.53 -10.29
CA ASP A 122 7.19 8.95 -11.65
C ASP A 122 6.92 7.84 -12.65
N TYR A 123 7.41 6.63 -12.32
CA TYR A 123 7.22 5.43 -13.11
C TYR A 123 5.72 5.11 -13.29
N TYR A 124 4.95 5.09 -12.19
CA TYR A 124 3.51 4.86 -12.24
C TYR A 124 2.78 5.86 -13.14
N VAL A 125 3.16 7.14 -13.10
CA VAL A 125 2.51 8.17 -13.93
C VAL A 125 2.94 8.08 -15.39
N SER A 126 4.16 7.59 -15.69
CA SER A 126 4.59 7.30 -17.06
C SER A 126 3.81 6.14 -17.68
N HIS A 127 3.51 5.10 -16.89
CA HIS A 127 2.93 3.84 -17.35
C HIS A 127 1.48 3.68 -16.89
N LEU A 128 0.73 4.79 -16.87
CA LEU A 128 -0.68 4.74 -16.49
C LEU A 128 -1.44 3.74 -17.37
N LYS A 129 -2.12 2.78 -16.73
CA LYS A 129 -2.88 1.65 -17.30
C LYS A 129 -2.07 0.39 -17.58
N GLU A 130 -0.77 0.39 -17.33
CA GLU A 130 0.02 -0.84 -17.36
C GLU A 130 -0.11 -1.60 -16.04
N ASN A 131 -0.07 -2.93 -16.13
CA ASN A 131 0.00 -3.79 -14.96
C ASN A 131 1.46 -3.91 -14.54
N ASP A 132 1.93 -3.00 -13.70
CA ASP A 132 3.32 -2.94 -13.24
C ASP A 132 3.45 -3.05 -11.72
N GLU A 133 4.69 -3.12 -11.22
CA GLU A 133 4.97 -3.21 -9.79
C GLU A 133 4.51 -1.97 -9.02
N SER A 134 4.67 -0.77 -9.56
CA SER A 134 4.21 0.45 -8.90
C SER A 134 2.68 0.53 -8.83
N ASP A 135 1.96 0.06 -9.86
CA ASP A 135 0.50 -0.14 -9.79
C ASP A 135 0.10 -1.14 -8.70
N ALA A 136 0.81 -2.27 -8.62
CA ALA A 136 0.60 -3.28 -7.60
C ALA A 136 0.83 -2.71 -6.19
N TRP A 137 1.95 -2.01 -5.96
CA TRP A 137 2.27 -1.38 -4.69
C TRP A 137 1.25 -0.30 -4.31
N LEU A 138 0.82 0.54 -5.26
CA LEU A 138 -0.20 1.55 -5.00
C LEU A 138 -1.52 0.91 -4.58
N SER A 139 -1.94 -0.15 -5.26
CA SER A 139 -3.14 -0.93 -4.89
C SER A 139 -3.03 -1.47 -3.46
N LYS A 140 -1.87 -1.98 -3.08
CA LYS A 140 -1.61 -2.49 -1.73
C LYS A 140 -1.55 -1.39 -0.67
N ILE A 141 -0.98 -0.23 -0.98
CA ILE A 141 -1.01 0.96 -0.12
C ILE A 141 -2.45 1.38 0.16
N GLU A 142 -3.30 1.42 -0.86
CA GLU A 142 -4.72 1.78 -0.69
C GLU A 142 -5.47 0.77 0.17
N GLN A 143 -5.20 -0.52 0.00
CA GLN A 143 -5.78 -1.57 0.84
C GLN A 143 -5.29 -1.47 2.29
N ALA A 144 -3.99 -1.26 2.51
CA ALA A 144 -3.40 -1.07 3.83
C ALA A 144 -3.99 0.15 4.54
N TYR A 145 -4.13 1.26 3.83
CA TYR A 145 -4.76 2.48 4.32
C TYR A 145 -6.19 2.23 4.77
N LYS A 146 -7.04 1.64 3.91
CA LYS A 146 -8.44 1.34 4.24
C LYS A 146 -8.55 0.42 5.45
N LYS A 147 -7.74 -0.64 5.50
CA LYS A 147 -7.73 -1.58 6.61
C LYS A 147 -7.26 -0.92 7.91
N GLY A 148 -6.21 -0.10 7.85
CA GLY A 148 -5.71 0.65 8.99
C GLY A 148 -6.76 1.61 9.55
N LEU A 149 -7.50 2.33 8.69
CA LEU A 149 -8.61 3.18 9.13
C LEU A 149 -9.71 2.42 9.89
N LEU A 150 -9.94 1.14 9.56
CA LEU A 150 -10.94 0.29 10.22
C LEU A 150 -10.41 -0.37 11.49
N SER A 151 -9.10 -0.65 11.55
CA SER A 151 -8.50 -1.49 12.60
C SER A 151 -7.86 -0.65 13.72
N LEU A 152 -7.34 0.54 13.39
CA LEU A 152 -6.68 1.41 14.35
C LEU A 152 -7.72 2.17 15.17
N LYS A 153 -7.60 2.10 16.50
CA LYS A 153 -8.52 2.76 17.45
C LYS A 153 -8.02 4.12 17.94
N ASN A 154 -6.72 4.38 17.82
CA ASN A 154 -6.06 5.57 18.34
C ASN A 154 -6.01 6.67 17.27
N GLU A 155 -6.44 7.88 17.60
CA GLU A 155 -6.46 9.03 16.68
C GLU A 155 -5.08 9.43 16.16
N GLN A 156 -4.04 9.34 17.00
CA GLN A 156 -2.66 9.64 16.60
C GLN A 156 -2.16 8.65 15.56
N ASP A 157 -2.50 7.37 15.69
CA ASP A 157 -2.15 6.35 14.70
C ASP A 157 -2.88 6.60 13.39
N ILE A 158 -4.19 6.90 13.44
CA ILE A 158 -4.98 7.26 12.26
C ILE A 158 -4.39 8.49 11.56
N LYS A 159 -3.95 9.50 12.33
CA LYS A 159 -3.31 10.70 11.79
C LYS A 159 -2.02 10.35 11.05
N LYS A 160 -1.12 9.58 11.68
CA LYS A 160 0.15 9.14 11.05
C LYS A 160 -0.11 8.35 9.76
N LEU A 161 -1.08 7.43 9.79
CA LEU A 161 -1.46 6.64 8.62
C LEU A 161 -1.99 7.52 7.47
N LYS A 162 -2.82 8.52 7.80
CA LYS A 162 -3.30 9.52 6.84
C LYS A 162 -2.17 10.35 6.24
N GLU A 163 -1.22 10.80 7.06
CA GLU A 163 -0.07 11.59 6.60
C GLU A 163 0.73 10.81 5.54
N ILE A 164 1.09 9.55 5.81
CA ILE A 164 1.81 8.69 4.86
C ILE A 164 1.03 8.55 3.54
N TYR A 165 -0.25 8.20 3.63
CA TYR A 165 -1.09 8.00 2.44
C TYR A 165 -1.24 9.28 1.59
N PHE A 166 -1.50 10.42 2.24
CA PHE A 166 -1.67 11.69 1.54
C PHE A 166 -0.37 12.21 0.95
N GLU A 167 0.78 11.96 1.58
CA GLU A 167 2.08 12.29 1.00
C GLU A 167 2.25 11.59 -0.35
N ILE A 168 1.98 10.29 -0.43
CA ILE A 168 2.07 9.50 -1.66
C ILE A 168 1.11 10.03 -2.74
N LYS A 169 -0.16 10.27 -2.39
CA LYS A 169 -1.13 10.85 -3.32
C LYS A 169 -0.72 12.24 -3.81
N SER A 170 -0.09 13.05 -2.95
CA SER A 170 0.44 14.35 -3.33
C SER A 170 1.60 14.24 -4.33
N LYS A 171 2.51 13.27 -4.15
CA LYS A 171 3.61 12.99 -5.08
C LYS A 171 3.05 12.62 -6.46
N ILE A 172 2.08 11.71 -6.53
CA ILE A 172 1.40 11.34 -7.78
C ILE A 172 0.78 12.57 -8.46
N LYS A 173 0.07 13.43 -7.70
CA LYS A 173 -0.56 14.64 -8.25
C LYS A 173 0.48 15.62 -8.81
N LYS A 174 1.59 15.84 -8.10
CA LYS A 174 2.69 16.72 -8.54
C LYS A 174 3.31 16.21 -9.83
N VAL A 175 3.65 14.92 -9.91
CA VAL A 175 4.20 14.31 -11.12
C VAL A 175 3.23 14.43 -12.30
N LYS A 176 1.94 14.13 -12.09
CA LYS A 176 0.90 14.31 -13.14
C LYS A 176 0.82 15.74 -13.64
N PHE A 177 0.88 16.72 -12.73
CA PHE A 177 0.85 18.13 -13.10
C PHE A 177 2.10 18.53 -13.91
N ASN A 178 3.29 18.13 -13.45
CA ASN A 178 4.55 18.44 -14.13
C ASN A 178 4.59 17.84 -15.55
N LYS A 179 4.22 16.58 -15.72
CA LYS A 179 4.19 15.92 -17.04
C LYS A 179 3.17 16.57 -17.99
N LYS A 180 2.00 16.98 -17.49
CA LYS A 180 1.04 17.76 -18.28
C LYS A 180 1.63 19.10 -18.73
N GLY A 181 2.30 19.82 -17.83
CA GLY A 181 2.97 21.08 -18.15
C GLY A 181 4.00 20.93 -19.27
N ILE A 182 4.86 19.91 -19.18
CA ILE A 182 5.87 19.59 -20.21
C ILE A 182 5.19 19.26 -21.55
N THR A 183 4.13 18.44 -21.52
CA THR A 183 3.41 18.04 -22.74
C THR A 183 2.76 19.25 -23.44
N VAL A 184 2.12 20.14 -22.67
CA VAL A 184 1.50 21.36 -23.19
C VAL A 184 2.56 22.30 -23.79
N LEU A 185 3.69 22.46 -23.12
CA LEU A 185 4.80 23.28 -23.62
C LEU A 185 5.36 22.71 -24.92
N GLY A 186 5.55 21.39 -25.01
CA GLY A 186 6.02 20.73 -26.23
C GLY A 186 5.08 20.96 -27.42
N VAL A 187 3.77 20.79 -27.22
CA VAL A 187 2.75 21.04 -28.26
C VAL A 187 2.75 22.51 -28.70
N PHE A 188 2.89 23.44 -27.75
CA PHE A 188 2.96 24.88 -28.05
C PHE A 188 4.17 25.23 -28.92
N LEU A 189 5.36 24.68 -28.62
CA LEU A 189 6.57 24.92 -29.40
C LEU A 189 6.46 24.34 -30.82
N ILE A 190 5.86 23.16 -30.98
CA ILE A 190 5.58 22.57 -32.29
C ILE A 190 4.65 23.49 -33.09
N PHE A 191 3.57 23.96 -32.49
CA PHE A 191 2.62 24.87 -33.15
C PHE A 191 3.29 26.18 -33.59
N LEU A 192 4.10 26.79 -32.71
CA LEU A 192 4.88 27.99 -33.04
C LEU A 192 5.83 27.75 -34.22
N GLY A 193 6.54 26.62 -34.22
CA GLY A 193 7.43 26.21 -35.31
C GLY A 193 6.69 26.06 -36.64
N THR A 194 5.50 25.45 -36.64
CA THR A 194 4.68 25.31 -37.86
C THR A 194 4.24 26.67 -38.41
N ILE A 195 3.81 27.60 -37.55
CA ILE A 195 3.43 28.96 -37.97
C ILE A 195 4.62 29.67 -38.63
N LEU A 196 5.78 29.65 -37.98
CA LEU A 196 6.98 30.27 -38.53
C LEU A 196 7.34 29.67 -39.89
N SER A 197 7.30 28.35 -40.03
CA SER A 197 7.58 27.67 -41.29
C SER A 197 6.63 28.11 -42.43
N VAL A 198 5.35 28.30 -42.12
CA VAL A 198 4.35 28.78 -43.08
C VAL A 198 4.65 30.23 -43.48
N VAL A 199 4.94 31.11 -42.51
CA VAL A 199 5.31 32.51 -42.80
C VAL A 199 6.55 32.60 -43.68
N PHE A 200 7.60 31.81 -43.38
CA PHE A 200 8.81 31.75 -44.19
C PHE A 200 8.52 31.24 -45.60
N TYR A 201 7.70 30.19 -45.74
CA TYR A 201 7.31 29.65 -47.04
C TYR A 201 6.60 30.70 -47.90
N TRP A 202 5.60 31.39 -47.34
CA TRP A 202 4.89 32.46 -48.06
C TRP A 202 5.80 33.62 -48.41
N SER A 203 6.67 34.05 -47.50
CA SER A 203 7.65 35.12 -47.76
C SER A 203 8.58 34.75 -48.94
N TYR A 204 9.08 33.52 -48.96
CA TYR A 204 9.92 33.00 -50.04
C TYR A 204 9.17 32.93 -51.38
N LEU A 205 7.93 32.45 -51.37
CA LEU A 205 7.08 32.39 -52.57
C LEU A 205 6.84 33.79 -53.15
N PHE A 206 6.50 34.78 -52.31
CA PHE A 206 6.32 36.17 -52.74
C PHE A 206 7.60 36.76 -53.34
N ALA A 207 8.77 36.45 -52.77
CA ALA A 207 10.06 36.89 -53.33
C ALA A 207 10.31 36.30 -54.73
N ILE A 208 10.04 35.00 -54.92
CA ILE A 208 10.16 34.34 -56.23
C ILE A 208 9.23 34.98 -57.25
N VAL A 209 7.94 35.12 -56.93
CA VAL A 209 6.94 35.71 -57.83
C VAL A 209 7.31 37.15 -58.19
N GLY A 210 7.75 37.94 -57.20
CA GLY A 210 8.24 39.30 -57.43
C GLY A 210 9.43 39.34 -58.39
N MET A 211 10.39 38.42 -58.25
CA MET A 211 11.53 38.31 -59.16
C MET A 211 11.11 38.02 -60.60
N TRP A 212 10.18 37.06 -60.80
CA TRP A 212 9.66 36.73 -62.12
C TRP A 212 8.91 37.92 -62.78
N ILE A 213 8.15 38.69 -62.00
CA ILE A 213 7.48 39.90 -62.49
C ILE A 213 8.50 40.94 -62.96
N LEU A 214 9.59 41.16 -62.21
CA LEU A 214 10.64 42.11 -62.59
C LEU A 214 11.37 41.67 -63.86
N ILE A 215 11.69 40.38 -63.98
CA ILE A 215 12.28 39.81 -65.20
C ILE A 215 11.33 40.00 -66.39
N GLY A 216 10.04 39.71 -66.22
CA GLY A 216 9.02 39.91 -67.25
C GLY A 216 8.93 41.37 -67.71
N LYS A 217 8.88 42.32 -66.76
CA LYS A 217 8.92 43.76 -67.06
C LYS A 217 10.18 44.15 -67.84
N HIS A 218 11.35 43.64 -67.45
CA HIS A 218 12.61 43.95 -68.13
C HIS A 218 12.62 43.44 -69.58
N ILE A 219 12.12 42.22 -69.83
CA ILE A 219 12.03 41.64 -71.18
C ILE A 219 11.07 42.45 -72.07
N ILE A 220 9.90 42.84 -71.55
CA ILE A 220 8.92 43.65 -72.31
C ILE A 220 9.53 45.01 -72.68
N ASN A 221 10.17 45.69 -71.73
CA ASN A 221 10.76 47.02 -71.94
C ASN A 221 11.93 46.98 -72.94
N LYS A 222 12.62 45.83 -73.07
CA LYS A 222 13.70 45.62 -74.04
C LYS A 222 13.19 45.32 -75.45
N ARG A 223 11.94 44.89 -75.62
CA ARG A 223 11.29 44.67 -76.92
C ARG A 223 10.60 45.91 -77.49
N SER A 224 10.34 46.95 -76.68
CA SER A 224 9.70 48.19 -77.14
C SER A 224 10.70 49.31 -77.54
N LYS A 225 12.00 49.00 -77.55
CA LYS A 225 13.08 49.82 -78.12
C LYS A 225 13.64 49.09 -79.33
#